data_AF-A0A369W717-F1
#
_entry.id   AF-A0A369W717-F1
#
_cell.length_a   1.000
_cell.length_b   1.000
_cell.length_c   1.000
_cell.angle_alpha   90.00
_cell.angle_beta   90.00
_cell.angle_gamma   90.00
#
_symmetry.space_group_name_H-M   'P 1'
#
loop_
_entity.id
_entity.type
_entity.pdbx_description
1 polymer ?
#
loop_
_entity_poly.entity_id
_entity_poly.type
_entity_poly.pdbx_seq_one_letter_code
_entity_poly.pdbx_strand_id
1 'polypeptide(L)'
;MNQPVNNDPEAPEPQPIYDEDGRLRPDWLDALRAAIEAGDAEALREQAAPLHESEMGDVIEALSADDRVRLVTLLGDAFDYLALTEVDDSVRIDLMESLPNSEIARGVADLDSDDAVYILEDLEAEDRDEILAQMPVFERISLKRSLDFPEDSAGRRMQTEFIAIPPFWTVGQTIDYLRTNDDLPDEFYQIYVVDPGFKLLGVLPLDRILRVQRATRIEDLMNTQLREIEATLDQEEAARIFERYDEIEVAVVDEGRRLVGILTVDDIVDVINEEANEDIHRLGGVGDEDISRSVPGVVRSRATWLAVNLGTATLASLVIGLFDDTISQMVALAVLMPIVASMGGVAGTQTMTVTVRAISQRELDRNNAWRLIRRELLVGLTNGAIFAVLLGLITGFRFADAGLGIVIAAAMVVNMVVAGGSGILIPLTLEKLKLDPAVASSTFVMTLTDVVGFFAFLTLAGWWFGLF
;
A
#
# COMPACT_ATOMS: atom_id res chain seq x y z
N MET A 1 23.32 60.80 0.96
CA MET A 1 22.22 61.09 0.02
C MET A 1 21.33 59.86 0.07
N ASN A 2 20.30 59.87 0.93
CA ASN A 2 19.41 58.73 1.13
C ASN A 2 18.38 58.71 -0.02
N GLN A 3 18.36 57.65 -0.80
CA GLN A 3 17.22 57.32 -1.63
C GLN A 3 16.15 56.66 -0.75
N PRO A 4 14.85 56.98 -0.94
CA PRO A 4 13.77 56.27 -0.27
C PRO A 4 13.60 54.88 -0.90
N VAL A 5 13.49 53.86 -0.06
CA VAL A 5 13.04 52.51 -0.42
C VAL A 5 11.59 52.62 -0.86
N ASN A 6 11.31 52.20 -2.09
CA ASN A 6 9.97 52.16 -2.67
C ASN A 6 9.24 51.00 -1.99
N ASN A 7 8.25 51.28 -1.14
CA ASN A 7 7.29 50.30 -0.66
C ASN A 7 6.24 50.11 -1.76
N ASP A 8 6.53 49.24 -2.72
CA ASP A 8 5.44 48.63 -3.49
C ASP A 8 4.65 47.72 -2.53
N PRO A 9 3.30 47.70 -2.60
CA PRO A 9 2.52 46.78 -1.79
C PRO A 9 2.90 45.35 -2.17
N GLU A 10 3.38 44.57 -1.19
CA GLU A 10 3.50 43.11 -1.32
C GLU A 10 2.16 42.57 -1.84
N ALA A 11 2.22 41.77 -2.91
CA ALA A 11 1.08 41.01 -3.36
C ALA A 11 0.54 40.22 -2.15
N PRO A 12 -0.79 40.13 -1.95
CA PRO A 12 -1.34 39.35 -0.85
C PRO A 12 -0.78 37.93 -0.93
N GLU A 13 -0.22 37.43 0.17
CA GLU A 13 0.19 36.03 0.27
C GLU A 13 -1.00 35.15 -0.15
N PRO A 14 -0.78 34.10 -0.97
CA PRO A 14 -1.82 33.15 -1.32
C PRO A 14 -2.50 32.68 -0.03
N GLN A 15 -3.82 32.74 0.02
CA GLN A 15 -4.51 32.19 1.18
C GLN A 15 -4.23 30.68 1.23
N PRO A 16 -3.89 30.12 2.40
CA PRO A 16 -3.71 28.69 2.52
C PRO A 16 -4.99 27.98 2.09
N ILE A 17 -4.84 26.95 1.25
CA ILE A 17 -5.95 26.15 0.72
C ILE A 17 -6.56 25.27 1.82
N TYR A 18 -5.76 24.89 2.81
CA TYR A 18 -6.17 24.08 3.95
C TYR A 18 -6.59 24.91 5.18
N ASP A 19 -7.50 24.34 5.97
CA ASP A 19 -7.84 24.81 7.32
C ASP A 19 -6.85 24.28 8.38
N GLU A 20 -7.10 24.60 9.66
CA GLU A 20 -6.24 24.16 10.77
C GLU A 20 -6.20 22.64 10.96
N ASP A 21 -7.19 21.91 10.42
CA ASP A 21 -7.28 20.44 10.48
C ASP A 21 -6.67 19.78 9.22
N GLY A 22 -6.13 20.57 8.28
CA GLY A 22 -5.58 20.07 7.02
C GLY A 22 -6.64 19.72 5.97
N ARG A 23 -7.88 20.24 6.09
CA ARG A 23 -8.94 20.02 5.09
C ARG A 23 -9.04 21.20 4.14
N LEU A 24 -9.40 20.93 2.89
CA LEU A 24 -9.73 21.98 1.92
C LEU A 24 -10.75 22.96 2.50
N ARG A 25 -10.41 24.24 2.45
CA ARG A 25 -11.27 25.31 2.94
C ARG A 25 -12.52 25.42 2.06
N PRO A 26 -13.74 25.33 2.65
CA PRO A 26 -14.97 25.36 1.87
C PRO A 26 -15.14 26.65 1.05
N ASP A 27 -14.70 27.80 1.57
CA ASP A 27 -14.82 29.07 0.88
C ASP A 27 -13.88 29.22 -0.31
N TRP A 28 -12.69 28.60 -0.24
CA TRP A 28 -11.78 28.50 -1.39
C TRP A 28 -12.38 27.58 -2.47
N LEU A 29 -12.88 26.40 -2.06
CA LEU A 29 -13.46 25.43 -2.99
C LEU A 29 -14.74 25.96 -3.66
N ASP A 30 -15.58 26.70 -2.94
CA ASP A 30 -16.78 27.34 -3.50
C ASP A 30 -16.42 28.44 -4.50
N ALA A 31 -15.32 29.18 -4.28
CA ALA A 31 -14.81 30.17 -5.24
C ALA A 31 -14.29 29.49 -6.52
N LEU A 32 -13.58 28.37 -6.39
CA LEU A 32 -13.13 27.57 -7.53
C LEU A 32 -14.34 27.05 -8.34
N ARG A 33 -15.33 26.44 -7.67
CA ARG A 33 -16.57 25.96 -8.32
C ARG A 33 -17.32 27.07 -9.05
N ALA A 34 -17.39 28.26 -8.45
CA ALA A 34 -18.01 29.42 -9.10
C ALA A 34 -17.24 29.85 -10.38
N ALA A 35 -15.91 29.78 -10.36
CA ALA A 35 -15.09 30.05 -11.55
C ALA A 35 -15.28 28.97 -12.65
N ILE A 36 -15.40 27.69 -12.27
CA ILE A 36 -15.75 26.59 -13.19
C ILE A 36 -17.13 26.81 -13.83
N GLU A 37 -18.15 27.13 -13.03
CA GLU A 37 -19.51 27.41 -13.54
C GLU A 37 -19.54 28.62 -14.47
N ALA A 38 -18.77 29.66 -14.16
CA ALA A 38 -18.65 30.87 -14.97
C ALA A 38 -17.82 30.66 -16.26
N GLY A 39 -17.04 29.57 -16.36
CA GLY A 39 -16.09 29.35 -17.44
C GLY A 39 -14.92 30.33 -17.42
N ASP A 40 -14.55 30.83 -16.23
CA ASP A 40 -13.51 31.84 -16.06
C ASP A 40 -12.12 31.20 -16.01
N ALA A 41 -11.57 30.90 -17.19
CA ALA A 41 -10.27 30.27 -17.31
C ALA A 41 -9.11 31.13 -16.78
N GLU A 42 -9.26 32.44 -16.67
CA GLU A 42 -8.23 33.32 -16.10
C GLU A 42 -8.20 33.17 -14.57
N ALA A 43 -9.37 33.26 -13.94
CA ALA A 43 -9.49 33.04 -12.49
C ALA A 43 -9.08 31.62 -12.07
N LEU A 44 -9.35 30.60 -12.89
CA LEU A 44 -8.90 29.23 -12.63
C LEU A 44 -7.39 29.10 -12.72
N ARG A 45 -6.74 29.70 -13.73
CA ARG A 45 -5.27 29.67 -13.84
C ARG A 45 -4.61 30.39 -12.67
N GLU A 46 -5.14 31.53 -12.23
CA GLU A 46 -4.60 32.25 -11.07
C GLU A 46 -4.72 31.44 -9.77
N GLN A 47 -5.82 30.68 -9.60
CA GLN A 47 -6.03 29.84 -8.42
C GLN A 47 -5.25 28.52 -8.47
N ALA A 48 -5.06 27.94 -9.65
CA ALA A 48 -4.37 26.67 -9.86
C ALA A 48 -2.84 26.81 -9.91
N ALA A 49 -2.32 27.91 -10.46
CA ALA A 49 -0.88 28.12 -10.65
C ALA A 49 0.00 27.98 -9.38
N PRO A 50 -0.42 28.37 -8.17
CA PRO A 50 0.39 28.19 -6.96
C PRO A 50 0.23 26.83 -6.30
N LEU A 51 -0.67 25.97 -6.80
CA LEU A 51 -0.95 24.67 -6.18
C LEU A 51 0.15 23.67 -6.49
N HIS A 52 0.53 22.91 -5.48
CA HIS A 52 1.29 21.67 -5.66
C HIS A 52 0.40 20.58 -6.28
N GLU A 53 0.98 19.59 -6.94
CA GLU A 53 0.31 18.45 -7.54
C GLU A 53 -0.61 17.74 -6.54
N SER A 54 -0.16 17.55 -5.30
CA SER A 54 -0.94 16.98 -4.20
C SER A 54 -2.14 17.84 -3.80
N GLU A 55 -1.99 19.18 -3.81
CA GLU A 55 -3.09 20.10 -3.52
C GLU A 55 -4.12 20.10 -4.66
N MET A 56 -3.66 19.98 -5.91
CA MET A 56 -4.53 19.82 -7.06
C MET A 56 -5.26 18.47 -7.03
N GLY A 57 -4.60 17.40 -6.59
CA GLY A 57 -5.22 16.09 -6.37
C GLY A 57 -6.41 16.15 -5.42
N ASP A 58 -6.20 16.72 -4.22
CA ASP A 58 -7.27 16.97 -3.24
C ASP A 58 -8.45 17.75 -3.84
N VAL A 59 -8.14 18.76 -4.67
CA VAL A 59 -9.16 19.58 -5.33
C VAL A 59 -9.95 18.76 -6.33
N ILE A 60 -9.28 17.95 -7.16
CA ILE A 60 -9.94 17.05 -8.13
C ILE A 60 -10.87 16.09 -7.39
N GLU A 61 -10.44 15.49 -6.29
CA GLU A 61 -11.27 14.59 -5.49
C GLU A 61 -12.52 15.27 -4.93
N ALA A 62 -12.39 16.51 -4.46
CA ALA A 62 -13.50 17.28 -3.90
C ALA A 62 -14.51 17.81 -4.94
N LEU A 63 -14.19 17.73 -6.23
CA LEU A 63 -15.05 18.16 -7.33
C LEU A 63 -16.00 17.04 -7.80
N SER A 64 -17.11 17.45 -8.42
CA SER A 64 -18.01 16.52 -9.10
C SER A 64 -17.39 16.05 -10.43
N ALA A 65 -17.79 14.90 -10.96
CA ALA A 65 -17.27 14.38 -12.23
C ALA A 65 -17.37 15.40 -13.38
N ASP A 66 -18.50 16.11 -13.50
CA ASP A 66 -18.70 17.15 -14.51
C ASP A 66 -17.76 18.34 -14.31
N ASP A 67 -17.50 18.73 -13.06
CA ASP A 67 -16.62 19.85 -12.73
C ASP A 67 -15.15 19.51 -12.95
N ARG A 68 -14.73 18.25 -12.70
CA ARG A 68 -13.36 17.76 -12.97
C ARG A 68 -13.02 17.90 -14.45
N VAL A 69 -13.89 17.41 -15.33
CA VAL A 69 -13.71 17.52 -16.79
C VAL A 69 -13.66 18.98 -17.24
N ARG A 70 -14.53 19.84 -16.68
CA ARG A 70 -14.52 21.28 -16.97
C ARG A 70 -13.25 21.96 -16.49
N LEU A 71 -12.76 21.63 -15.31
CA LEU A 71 -11.52 22.19 -14.75
C LEU A 71 -10.35 21.92 -15.70
N VAL A 72 -10.13 20.64 -16.05
CA VAL A 72 -9.06 20.23 -16.96
C VAL A 72 -9.21 20.92 -18.33
N THR A 73 -10.43 20.94 -18.88
CA THR A 73 -10.69 21.55 -20.19
C THR A 73 -10.45 23.07 -20.18
N LEU A 74 -10.81 23.78 -19.11
CA LEU A 74 -10.67 25.23 -19.00
C LEU A 74 -9.22 25.66 -18.76
N LEU A 75 -8.48 24.90 -17.96
CA LEU A 75 -7.06 25.13 -17.75
C LEU A 75 -6.26 24.82 -19.03
N GLY A 76 -6.60 23.74 -19.73
CA GLY A 76 -5.93 23.30 -20.95
C GLY A 76 -4.47 22.98 -20.66
N ASP A 77 -3.54 23.59 -21.42
CA ASP A 77 -2.10 23.41 -21.25
C ASP A 77 -1.55 23.92 -19.90
N ALA A 78 -2.37 24.60 -19.09
CA ALA A 78 -2.00 25.04 -17.74
C ALA A 78 -2.38 24.03 -16.65
N PHE A 79 -3.05 22.92 -17.01
CA PHE A 79 -3.34 21.85 -16.07
C PHE A 79 -2.10 20.97 -15.89
N ASP A 80 -1.70 20.77 -14.64
CA ASP A 80 -0.63 19.85 -14.31
C ASP A 80 -1.17 18.43 -14.24
N TYR A 81 -0.73 17.58 -15.16
CA TYR A 81 -1.17 16.18 -15.23
C TYR A 81 -0.51 15.32 -14.16
N LEU A 82 0.58 15.78 -13.53
CA LEU A 82 1.19 15.11 -12.39
C LEU A 82 0.18 15.00 -11.24
N ALA A 83 -0.73 15.96 -11.09
CA ALA A 83 -1.79 15.90 -10.09
C ALA A 83 -2.71 14.66 -10.19
N LEU A 84 -2.70 13.93 -11.32
CA LEU A 84 -3.46 12.68 -11.44
C LEU A 84 -2.79 11.51 -10.70
N THR A 85 -1.49 11.57 -10.40
CA THR A 85 -0.83 10.53 -9.59
C THR A 85 -1.28 10.61 -8.13
N GLU A 86 -1.65 11.81 -7.68
CA GLU A 86 -2.10 12.16 -6.31
C GLU A 86 -3.60 11.95 -6.08
N VAL A 87 -4.29 11.23 -6.95
CA VAL A 87 -5.75 11.06 -6.94
C VAL A 87 -6.11 9.59 -6.87
N ASP A 88 -7.11 9.25 -6.06
CA ASP A 88 -7.74 7.92 -6.01
C ASP A 88 -7.92 7.32 -7.43
N ASP A 89 -7.52 6.06 -7.63
CA ASP A 89 -7.55 5.37 -8.93
C ASP A 89 -8.91 5.48 -9.63
N SER A 90 -10.00 5.31 -8.89
CA SER A 90 -11.34 5.37 -9.48
C SER A 90 -11.71 6.77 -9.97
N VAL A 91 -11.21 7.83 -9.31
CA VAL A 91 -11.39 9.22 -9.76
C VAL A 91 -10.52 9.52 -10.97
N ARG A 92 -9.26 9.03 -10.98
CA ARG A 92 -8.35 9.15 -12.12
C ARG A 92 -8.95 8.49 -13.36
N ILE A 93 -9.37 7.23 -13.26
CA ILE A 93 -9.97 6.46 -14.36
C ILE A 93 -11.23 7.17 -14.89
N ASP A 94 -12.17 7.53 -14.01
CA ASP A 94 -13.42 8.21 -14.41
C ASP A 94 -13.14 9.54 -15.16
N LEU A 95 -12.13 10.29 -14.72
CA LEU A 95 -11.72 11.54 -15.36
C LEU A 95 -11.06 11.28 -16.73
N MET A 96 -10.16 10.30 -16.81
CA MET A 96 -9.47 9.96 -18.04
C MET A 96 -10.41 9.41 -19.12
N GLU A 97 -11.35 8.52 -18.77
CA GLU A 97 -12.38 8.03 -19.69
C GLU A 97 -13.28 9.16 -20.24
N SER A 98 -13.39 10.26 -19.50
CA SER A 98 -14.20 11.42 -19.88
C SER A 98 -13.44 12.45 -20.72
N LEU A 99 -12.11 12.36 -20.78
CA LEU A 99 -11.26 13.27 -21.53
C LEU A 99 -10.93 12.72 -22.93
N PRO A 100 -10.71 13.58 -23.93
CA PRO A 100 -10.22 13.12 -25.23
C PRO A 100 -8.80 12.53 -25.11
N ASN A 101 -8.56 11.37 -25.72
CA ASN A 101 -7.24 10.71 -25.78
C ASN A 101 -6.11 11.65 -26.27
N SER A 102 -6.43 12.64 -27.10
CA SER A 102 -5.46 13.66 -27.58
C SER A 102 -5.06 14.70 -26.53
N GLU A 103 -5.90 14.96 -25.54
CA GLU A 103 -5.55 15.83 -24.40
C GLU A 103 -4.66 15.06 -23.42
N ILE A 104 -5.04 13.81 -23.09
CA ILE A 104 -4.23 12.93 -22.25
C ILE A 104 -2.84 12.72 -22.84
N ALA A 105 -2.76 12.43 -24.15
CA ALA A 105 -1.47 12.26 -24.84
C ALA A 105 -0.59 13.51 -24.81
N ARG A 106 -1.19 14.71 -24.72
CA ARG A 106 -0.43 15.96 -24.60
C ARG A 106 0.08 16.16 -23.18
N GLY A 107 -0.78 15.93 -22.19
CA GLY A 107 -0.43 16.07 -20.78
C GLY A 107 0.64 15.08 -20.33
N VAL A 108 0.47 13.81 -20.68
CA VAL A 108 1.39 12.72 -20.28
C VAL A 108 2.73 12.77 -21.03
N ALA A 109 2.83 13.52 -22.14
CA ALA A 109 4.08 13.62 -22.89
C ALA A 109 5.15 14.47 -22.21
N ASP A 110 4.76 15.34 -21.27
CA ASP A 110 5.67 16.22 -20.54
C ASP A 110 6.02 15.68 -19.14
N LEU A 111 5.47 14.53 -18.75
CA LEU A 111 5.73 13.87 -17.46
C LEU A 111 6.95 12.95 -17.53
N ASP A 112 7.50 12.66 -16.35
CA ASP A 112 8.46 11.58 -16.17
C ASP A 112 7.83 10.22 -16.51
N SER A 113 8.68 9.27 -16.92
CA SER A 113 8.19 8.06 -17.58
C SER A 113 7.48 7.06 -16.65
N ASP A 114 7.81 7.07 -15.36
CA ASP A 114 7.12 6.38 -14.27
C ASP A 114 5.72 6.96 -14.02
N ASP A 115 5.59 8.29 -13.86
CA ASP A 115 4.30 8.97 -13.69
C ASP A 115 3.38 8.73 -14.90
N ALA A 116 3.94 8.83 -16.09
CA ALA A 116 3.24 8.54 -17.33
C ALA A 116 2.77 7.07 -17.40
N VAL A 117 3.59 6.13 -16.92
CA VAL A 117 3.20 4.71 -16.86
C VAL A 117 2.09 4.50 -15.83
N TYR A 118 2.19 5.11 -14.66
CA TYR A 118 1.20 5.02 -13.59
C TYR A 118 -0.18 5.54 -14.03
N ILE A 119 -0.21 6.67 -14.73
CA ILE A 119 -1.45 7.23 -15.27
C ILE A 119 -2.04 6.34 -16.37
N LEU A 120 -1.20 5.73 -17.22
CA LEU A 120 -1.66 4.97 -18.38
C LEU A 120 -1.97 3.50 -18.10
N GLU A 121 -1.49 2.91 -17.01
CA GLU A 121 -1.59 1.46 -16.80
C GLU A 121 -3.02 0.98 -16.53
N ASP A 122 -3.83 1.81 -15.86
CA ASP A 122 -5.22 1.54 -15.52
C ASP A 122 -6.20 1.66 -16.69
N LEU A 123 -5.75 2.24 -17.80
CA LEU A 123 -6.61 2.44 -18.98
C LEU A 123 -6.86 1.14 -19.74
N GLU A 124 -8.01 1.10 -20.42
CA GLU A 124 -8.28 0.06 -21.39
C GLU A 124 -7.19 0.05 -22.49
N ALA A 125 -6.80 -1.16 -22.91
CA ALA A 125 -5.69 -1.33 -23.84
C ALA A 125 -5.90 -0.59 -25.18
N GLU A 126 -7.15 -0.40 -25.62
CA GLU A 126 -7.47 0.35 -26.85
C GLU A 126 -7.16 1.84 -26.69
N ASP A 127 -7.63 2.47 -25.61
CA ASP A 127 -7.37 3.88 -25.32
C ASP A 127 -5.88 4.13 -25.08
N ARG A 128 -5.23 3.27 -24.29
CA ARG A 128 -3.79 3.34 -24.04
C ARG A 128 -2.98 3.30 -25.34
N ASP A 129 -3.32 2.41 -26.27
CA ASP A 129 -2.63 2.33 -27.57
C ASP A 129 -2.89 3.57 -28.45
N GLU A 130 -4.10 4.15 -28.39
CA GLU A 130 -4.44 5.39 -29.13
C GLU A 130 -3.68 6.60 -28.57
N ILE A 131 -3.58 6.74 -27.24
CA ILE A 131 -2.81 7.78 -26.57
C ILE A 131 -1.34 7.66 -26.95
N LEU A 132 -0.75 6.48 -26.75
CA LEU A 132 0.64 6.19 -27.09
C LEU A 132 0.93 6.46 -28.57
N ALA A 133 -0.01 6.19 -29.48
CA ALA A 133 0.18 6.45 -30.91
C ALA A 133 0.35 7.93 -31.27
N GLN A 134 -0.12 8.85 -30.42
CA GLN A 134 -0.03 10.29 -30.61
C GLN A 134 1.27 10.89 -30.02
N MET A 135 1.97 10.15 -29.19
CA MET A 135 3.24 10.56 -28.58
C MET A 135 4.41 10.48 -29.57
N PRO A 136 5.50 11.25 -29.33
CA PRO A 136 6.70 11.11 -30.13
C PRO A 136 7.33 9.71 -29.96
N VAL A 137 8.13 9.33 -30.96
CA VAL A 137 8.47 7.92 -31.19
C VAL A 137 9.32 7.33 -30.07
N PHE A 138 10.20 8.12 -29.47
CA PHE A 138 11.15 7.65 -28.46
C PHE A 138 10.46 7.43 -27.12
N GLU A 139 9.66 8.40 -26.70
CA GLU A 139 8.84 8.43 -25.49
C GLU A 139 7.88 7.24 -25.52
N ARG A 140 7.15 7.07 -26.64
CA ARG A 140 6.26 5.92 -26.84
C ARG A 140 6.97 4.58 -26.67
N ILE A 141 8.19 4.43 -27.19
CA ILE A 141 8.93 3.17 -27.08
C ILE A 141 9.36 2.92 -25.64
N SER A 142 9.77 3.98 -24.92
CA SER A 142 10.14 3.88 -23.51
C SER A 142 8.95 3.45 -22.65
N LEU A 143 7.83 4.16 -22.77
CA LEU A 143 6.60 3.87 -22.02
C LEU A 143 6.06 2.48 -22.34
N LYS A 144 6.02 2.08 -23.62
CA LYS A 144 5.60 0.71 -23.99
C LYS A 144 6.47 -0.36 -23.35
N ARG A 145 7.78 -0.13 -23.25
CA ARG A 145 8.69 -1.06 -22.60
C ARG A 145 8.42 -1.15 -21.10
N SER A 146 8.16 -0.02 -20.43
CA SER A 146 7.79 -0.01 -19.02
C SER A 146 6.45 -0.72 -18.77
N LEU A 147 5.45 -0.44 -19.63
CA LEU A 147 4.13 -1.08 -19.61
C LEU A 147 4.14 -2.59 -19.95
N ASP A 148 5.23 -3.11 -20.52
CA ASP A 148 5.41 -4.54 -20.82
C ASP A 148 5.94 -5.35 -19.61
N PHE A 149 6.51 -4.69 -18.59
CA PHE A 149 6.93 -5.36 -17.35
C PHE A 149 5.71 -5.83 -16.55
N PRO A 150 5.85 -6.81 -15.63
CA PRO A 150 4.73 -7.17 -14.75
C PRO A 150 4.17 -5.95 -14.00
N GLU A 151 2.87 -5.95 -13.73
CA GLU A 151 2.27 -5.08 -12.70
C GLU A 151 3.01 -5.31 -11.36
N ASP A 152 3.07 -4.29 -10.52
CA ASP A 152 3.76 -4.30 -9.20
C ASP A 152 5.25 -4.65 -9.25
N SER A 153 5.93 -4.34 -10.36
CA SER A 153 7.37 -4.61 -10.51
C SER A 153 8.21 -3.34 -10.54
N ALA A 154 9.49 -3.47 -10.18
CA ALA A 154 10.48 -2.42 -10.26
C ALA A 154 10.57 -1.78 -11.66
N GLY A 155 10.40 -2.57 -12.72
CA GLY A 155 10.40 -2.06 -14.10
C GLY A 155 9.13 -1.32 -14.49
N ARG A 156 8.04 -1.50 -13.72
CA ARG A 156 6.80 -0.74 -13.87
C ARG A 156 6.91 0.65 -13.23
N ARG A 157 7.60 0.73 -12.10
CA ARG A 157 7.84 1.96 -11.31
C ARG A 157 9.14 2.69 -11.67
N MET A 158 9.89 2.25 -12.69
CA MET A 158 11.18 2.86 -12.99
C MET A 158 11.05 4.08 -13.90
N GLN A 159 11.80 5.13 -13.57
CA GLN A 159 12.11 6.21 -14.47
C GLN A 159 13.13 5.75 -15.54
N THR A 160 12.97 6.21 -16.77
CA THR A 160 13.86 5.92 -17.90
C THR A 160 14.81 7.07 -18.24
N GLU A 161 14.59 8.22 -17.62
CA GLU A 161 15.38 9.43 -17.67
C GLU A 161 16.52 9.34 -16.65
N PHE A 162 17.72 8.90 -17.08
CA PHE A 162 18.89 8.81 -16.20
C PHE A 162 20.18 9.19 -16.91
N ILE A 163 21.20 9.55 -16.13
CA ILE A 163 22.50 9.93 -16.68
C ILE A 163 23.43 8.73 -16.75
N ALA A 164 23.76 8.32 -17.98
CA ALA A 164 24.75 7.28 -18.24
C ALA A 164 25.97 7.81 -19.02
N ILE A 165 27.18 7.52 -18.53
CA ILE A 165 28.44 7.97 -19.14
C ILE A 165 29.45 6.81 -19.33
N PRO A 166 30.40 6.93 -20.26
CA PRO A 166 31.43 5.93 -20.43
C PRO A 166 32.56 6.05 -19.37
N PRO A 167 33.21 4.94 -19.00
CA PRO A 167 34.22 4.90 -17.91
C PRO A 167 35.49 5.68 -18.22
N PHE A 168 35.82 5.88 -19.51
CA PHE A 168 37.08 6.51 -19.91
C PHE A 168 37.06 8.04 -19.89
N TRP A 169 35.89 8.66 -19.65
CA TRP A 169 35.79 10.11 -19.48
C TRP A 169 36.53 10.59 -18.24
N THR A 170 36.85 11.88 -18.21
CA THR A 170 37.28 12.57 -16.99
C THR A 170 36.11 13.30 -16.33
N VAL A 171 36.22 13.59 -15.03
CA VAL A 171 35.25 14.41 -14.28
C VAL A 171 34.94 15.73 -15.02
N GLY A 172 35.96 16.37 -15.61
CA GLY A 172 35.77 17.59 -16.39
C GLY A 172 34.89 17.39 -17.62
N GLN A 173 35.09 16.30 -18.37
CA GLN A 173 34.28 15.97 -19.54
C GLN A 173 32.83 15.65 -19.15
N THR A 174 32.64 14.91 -18.04
CA THR A 174 31.32 14.64 -17.48
C THR A 174 30.60 15.94 -17.13
N ILE A 175 31.24 16.85 -16.39
CA ILE A 175 30.63 18.14 -16.03
C ILE A 175 30.27 18.97 -17.28
N ASP A 176 31.12 18.94 -18.31
CA ASP A 176 30.85 19.69 -19.53
C ASP A 176 29.69 19.08 -20.33
N TYR A 177 29.55 17.74 -20.34
CA TYR A 177 28.39 17.03 -20.87
C TYR A 177 27.10 17.41 -20.14
N LEU A 178 27.10 17.36 -18.81
CA LEU A 178 25.95 17.72 -17.96
C LEU A 178 25.48 19.16 -18.15
N ARG A 179 26.35 20.07 -18.59
CA ARG A 179 26.03 21.50 -18.78
C ARG A 179 25.58 21.87 -20.17
N THR A 180 25.82 21.00 -21.15
CA THR A 180 25.62 21.31 -22.57
C THR A 180 24.49 20.48 -23.18
N ASN A 181 24.07 19.42 -22.50
CA ASN A 181 22.99 18.57 -22.96
C ASN A 181 21.69 18.99 -22.25
N ASP A 182 20.73 19.48 -23.03
CA ASP A 182 19.43 19.92 -22.52
C ASP A 182 18.46 18.73 -22.36
N ASP A 183 18.76 17.56 -22.94
CA ASP A 183 17.94 16.34 -22.88
C ASP A 183 18.30 15.45 -21.66
N LEU A 184 18.67 16.04 -20.52
CA LEU A 184 19.00 15.30 -19.29
C LEU A 184 17.87 15.49 -18.26
N PRO A 185 17.68 14.54 -17.33
CA PRO A 185 16.73 14.74 -16.24
C PRO A 185 17.12 15.98 -15.43
N ASP A 186 16.11 16.75 -15.01
CA ASP A 186 16.29 17.96 -14.20
C ASP A 186 16.76 17.61 -12.79
N GLU A 187 16.26 16.49 -12.25
CA GLU A 187 16.63 15.96 -10.93
C GLU A 187 17.38 14.63 -11.08
N PHE A 188 18.53 14.52 -10.40
CA PHE A 188 19.29 13.29 -10.35
C PHE A 188 20.28 13.31 -9.18
N TYR A 189 20.48 12.15 -8.56
CA TYR A 189 21.36 12.00 -7.41
C TYR A 189 22.63 11.21 -7.77
N GLN A 190 22.54 10.36 -8.78
CA GLN A 190 23.63 9.50 -9.21
C GLN A 190 23.92 9.60 -10.71
N ILE A 191 25.15 9.21 -11.06
CA ILE A 191 25.59 9.07 -12.44
C ILE A 191 26.05 7.64 -12.67
N TYR A 192 25.47 7.00 -13.66
CA TYR A 192 25.72 5.61 -14.01
C TYR A 192 26.85 5.51 -15.02
N VAL A 193 27.72 4.52 -14.83
CA VAL A 193 28.84 4.26 -15.72
C VAL A 193 28.55 2.99 -16.49
N VAL A 194 28.47 3.08 -17.82
CA VAL A 194 28.07 1.97 -18.68
C VAL A 194 29.10 1.66 -19.77
N ASP A 195 29.08 0.40 -20.25
CA ASP A 195 29.83 -0.01 -21.43
C ASP A 195 29.06 0.30 -22.74
N PRO A 196 29.66 0.08 -23.93
CA PRO A 196 28.95 0.29 -25.21
C PRO A 196 27.72 -0.62 -25.43
N GLY A 197 27.56 -1.69 -24.65
CA GLY A 197 26.39 -2.56 -24.63
C GLY A 197 25.36 -2.17 -23.56
N PHE A 198 25.51 -0.98 -22.94
CA PHE A 198 24.69 -0.47 -21.83
C PHE A 198 24.75 -1.31 -20.55
N LYS A 199 25.77 -2.15 -20.37
CA LYS A 199 25.97 -2.86 -19.11
C LYS A 199 26.45 -1.93 -18.03
N LEU A 200 25.84 -2.02 -16.85
CA LEU A 200 26.23 -1.24 -15.69
C LEU A 200 27.60 -1.69 -15.18
N LEU A 201 28.56 -0.78 -15.15
CA LEU A 201 29.94 -1.00 -14.69
C LEU A 201 30.21 -0.38 -13.32
N GLY A 202 29.57 0.74 -13.03
CA GLY A 202 29.82 1.52 -11.82
C GLY A 202 28.78 2.61 -11.61
N VAL A 203 28.77 3.16 -10.41
CA VAL A 203 27.91 4.28 -10.00
C VAL A 203 28.75 5.38 -9.36
N LEU A 204 28.35 6.62 -9.59
CA LEU A 204 28.99 7.81 -9.04
C LEU A 204 27.95 8.74 -8.41
N PRO A 205 27.96 8.92 -7.09
CA PRO A 205 27.19 9.96 -6.43
C PRO A 205 27.58 11.36 -6.94
N LEU A 206 26.60 12.23 -7.15
CA LEU A 206 26.81 13.59 -7.66
C LEU A 206 27.78 14.41 -6.77
N ASP A 207 27.64 14.31 -5.46
CA ASP A 207 28.48 15.00 -4.48
C ASP A 207 29.98 14.64 -4.64
N ARG A 208 30.27 13.39 -5.03
CA ARG A 208 31.62 12.89 -5.26
C ARG A 208 32.24 13.54 -6.49
N ILE A 209 31.49 13.71 -7.58
CA ILE A 209 31.96 14.36 -8.81
C ILE A 209 32.30 15.82 -8.55
N LEU A 210 31.49 16.52 -7.75
CA LEU A 210 31.70 17.93 -7.40
C LEU A 210 32.98 18.18 -6.58
N ARG A 211 33.48 17.17 -5.87
CA ARG A 211 34.63 17.28 -4.94
C ARG A 211 35.96 16.84 -5.53
N VAL A 212 35.95 16.24 -6.73
CA VAL A 212 37.12 15.61 -7.33
C VAL A 212 37.73 16.50 -8.43
N GLN A 213 39.03 16.38 -8.65
CA GLN A 213 39.72 17.15 -9.69
C GLN A 213 39.23 16.77 -11.09
N ARG A 214 38.98 17.77 -11.94
CA ARG A 214 38.49 17.61 -13.32
C ARG A 214 39.31 16.66 -14.21
N ALA A 215 40.60 16.49 -13.93
CA ALA A 215 41.49 15.61 -14.71
C ALA A 215 41.38 14.12 -14.34
N THR A 216 40.72 13.79 -13.22
CA THR A 216 40.55 12.41 -12.75
C THR A 216 39.62 11.63 -13.68
N ARG A 217 39.94 10.37 -13.98
CA ARG A 217 39.10 9.50 -14.82
C ARG A 217 37.95 8.91 -14.02
N ILE A 218 36.81 8.70 -14.67
CA ILE A 218 35.59 8.14 -14.07
C ILE A 218 35.83 6.71 -13.61
N GLU A 219 36.54 5.88 -14.38
CA GLU A 219 36.88 4.49 -14.01
C GLU A 219 37.65 4.36 -12.69
N ASP A 220 38.46 5.37 -12.34
CA ASP A 220 39.23 5.40 -11.09
C ASP A 220 38.38 5.84 -9.88
N LEU A 221 37.21 6.43 -10.14
CA LEU A 221 36.34 7.04 -9.14
C LEU A 221 35.09 6.20 -8.86
N MET A 222 34.56 5.51 -9.88
CA MET A 222 33.28 4.81 -9.80
C MET A 222 33.26 3.74 -8.71
N ASN A 223 32.11 3.59 -8.05
CA ASN A 223 31.88 2.46 -7.17
C ASN A 223 31.49 1.24 -8.01
N THR A 224 32.27 0.16 -7.94
CA THR A 224 32.00 -1.11 -8.64
C THR A 224 31.24 -2.11 -7.77
N GLN A 225 30.98 -1.81 -6.50
CA GLN A 225 30.08 -2.58 -5.65
C GLN A 225 28.66 -2.10 -5.94
N LEU A 226 28.15 -2.55 -7.08
CA LEU A 226 26.85 -2.18 -7.60
C LEU A 226 25.74 -2.80 -6.76
N ARG A 227 24.77 -1.98 -6.39
CA ARG A 227 23.43 -2.41 -6.00
C ARG A 227 22.57 -2.11 -7.20
N GLU A 228 22.00 -3.15 -7.77
CA GLU A 228 21.15 -3.11 -8.96
C GLU A 228 19.88 -3.92 -8.65
N ILE A 229 18.75 -3.45 -9.15
CA ILE A 229 17.45 -4.10 -9.02
C ILE A 229 17.09 -4.69 -10.38
N GLU A 230 16.63 -5.94 -10.41
CA GLU A 230 16.12 -6.52 -11.66
C GLU A 230 14.76 -5.89 -11.99
N ALA A 231 14.51 -5.54 -13.24
CA ALA A 231 13.25 -4.91 -13.66
C ALA A 231 11.99 -5.78 -13.39
N THR A 232 12.18 -7.09 -13.21
CA THR A 232 11.07 -8.02 -12.87
C THR A 232 10.94 -8.27 -11.38
N LEU A 233 11.77 -7.62 -10.55
CA LEU A 233 11.67 -7.71 -9.11
C LEU A 233 10.38 -7.05 -8.65
N ASP A 234 9.69 -7.70 -7.73
CA ASP A 234 8.52 -7.16 -7.04
C ASP A 234 8.81 -5.82 -6.35
N GLN A 235 7.89 -4.86 -6.44
CA GLN A 235 8.06 -3.51 -5.92
C GLN A 235 8.24 -3.48 -4.40
N GLU A 236 7.58 -4.37 -3.65
CA GLU A 236 7.74 -4.50 -2.20
C GLU A 236 9.18 -4.94 -1.85
N GLU A 237 9.78 -5.80 -2.67
CA GLU A 237 11.18 -6.19 -2.50
C GLU A 237 12.16 -5.08 -2.89
N ALA A 238 11.86 -4.31 -3.93
CA ALA A 238 12.62 -3.11 -4.27
C ALA A 238 12.58 -2.11 -3.10
N ALA A 239 11.41 -1.83 -2.54
CA ALA A 239 11.25 -0.95 -1.38
C ALA A 239 12.08 -1.40 -0.16
N ARG A 240 12.13 -2.70 0.11
CA ARG A 240 12.99 -3.26 1.18
C ARG A 240 14.48 -3.06 0.91
N ILE A 241 14.93 -3.01 -0.34
CA ILE A 241 16.32 -2.70 -0.68
C ILE A 241 16.62 -1.26 -0.31
N PHE A 242 15.75 -0.31 -0.68
CA PHE A 242 15.87 1.09 -0.30
C PHE A 242 15.91 1.27 1.22
N GLU A 243 14.95 0.70 1.96
CA GLU A 243 14.88 0.80 3.42
C GLU A 243 16.13 0.20 4.11
N ARG A 244 16.59 -0.98 3.66
CA ARG A 244 17.72 -1.67 4.30
C ARG A 244 19.05 -0.93 4.13
N TYR A 245 19.19 -0.24 3.01
CA TYR A 245 20.47 0.28 2.55
C TYR A 245 20.53 1.80 2.52
N ASP A 246 19.46 2.47 2.93
CA ASP A 246 19.30 3.93 2.90
C ASP A 246 19.60 4.50 1.50
N GLU A 247 19.08 3.85 0.46
CA GLU A 247 19.27 4.29 -0.92
C GLU A 247 18.34 5.46 -1.25
N ILE A 248 18.84 6.39 -2.07
CA ILE A 248 18.05 7.52 -2.61
C ILE A 248 17.67 7.25 -4.07
N GLU A 249 18.50 6.49 -4.77
CA GLU A 249 18.34 6.17 -6.20
C GLU A 249 19.06 4.85 -6.48
N VAL A 250 18.45 3.95 -7.25
CA VAL A 250 19.03 2.63 -7.56
C VAL A 250 18.84 2.28 -9.03
N ALA A 251 19.89 1.75 -9.67
CA ALA A 251 19.83 1.27 -11.04
C ALA A 251 18.88 0.06 -11.21
N VAL A 252 18.03 0.12 -12.22
CA VAL A 252 17.20 -1.00 -12.67
C VAL A 252 17.83 -1.64 -13.92
N VAL A 253 18.01 -2.95 -13.88
CA VAL A 253 18.65 -3.72 -14.95
C VAL A 253 17.75 -4.81 -15.52
N ASP A 254 17.94 -5.12 -16.81
CA ASP A 254 17.29 -6.27 -17.44
C ASP A 254 18.04 -7.60 -17.18
N GLU A 255 17.50 -8.71 -17.70
CA GLU A 255 18.12 -10.05 -17.61
C GLU A 255 19.57 -10.09 -18.16
N GLY A 256 19.91 -9.19 -19.09
CA GLY A 256 21.23 -9.05 -19.68
C GLY A 256 22.20 -8.19 -18.85
N ARG A 257 21.75 -7.69 -17.69
CA ARG A 257 22.40 -6.68 -16.84
C ARG A 257 22.66 -5.36 -17.56
N ARG A 258 21.78 -5.00 -18.50
CA ARG A 258 21.78 -3.68 -19.13
C ARG A 258 20.95 -2.73 -18.29
N LEU A 259 21.47 -1.52 -18.08
CA LEU A 259 20.73 -0.45 -17.40
C LEU A 259 19.52 -0.06 -18.27
N VAL A 260 18.32 -0.20 -17.71
CA VAL A 260 17.07 0.09 -18.41
C VAL A 260 16.29 1.25 -17.81
N GLY A 261 16.54 1.57 -16.53
CA GLY A 261 15.92 2.66 -15.79
C GLY A 261 16.57 2.83 -14.41
N ILE A 262 15.97 3.68 -13.60
CA ILE A 262 16.30 3.92 -12.20
C ILE A 262 15.03 3.91 -11.36
N LEU A 263 15.17 3.64 -10.06
CA LEU A 263 14.13 3.87 -9.08
C LEU A 263 14.61 5.01 -8.17
N THR A 264 13.70 5.90 -7.80
CA THR A 264 13.93 6.98 -6.82
C THR A 264 13.31 6.61 -5.47
N VAL A 265 13.60 7.39 -4.44
CA VAL A 265 13.11 7.11 -3.08
C VAL A 265 11.69 7.60 -2.86
N ASP A 266 11.29 8.66 -3.56
CA ASP A 266 9.96 9.24 -3.61
C ASP A 266 8.93 8.21 -4.08
N ASP A 267 9.10 7.61 -5.27
CA ASP A 267 8.24 6.49 -5.73
C ASP A 267 8.17 5.34 -4.73
N ILE A 268 9.32 5.03 -4.11
CA ILE A 268 9.40 3.93 -3.15
C ILE A 268 8.68 4.24 -1.85
N VAL A 269 8.59 5.51 -1.44
CA VAL A 269 7.77 5.92 -0.29
C VAL A 269 6.31 5.64 -0.57
N ASP A 270 5.83 5.88 -1.80
CA ASP A 270 4.46 5.58 -2.19
C ASP A 270 4.20 4.09 -2.22
N VAL A 271 5.09 3.30 -2.80
CA VAL A 271 5.04 1.83 -2.74
C VAL A 271 4.96 1.34 -1.28
N ILE A 272 5.76 1.90 -0.36
CA ILE A 272 5.72 1.51 1.06
C ILE A 272 4.34 1.80 1.68
N ASN A 273 3.73 2.94 1.34
CA ASN A 273 2.41 3.32 1.85
C ASN A 273 1.29 2.46 1.23
N GLU A 274 1.35 2.22 -0.07
CA GLU A 274 0.41 1.40 -0.83
C GLU A 274 0.39 -0.04 -0.29
N GLU A 275 1.55 -0.68 -0.18
CA GLU A 275 1.69 -2.04 0.36
C GLU A 275 1.22 -2.12 1.83
N ALA A 276 1.49 -1.09 2.64
CA ALA A 276 1.04 -1.04 4.03
C ALA A 276 -0.48 -0.88 4.15
N ASN A 277 -1.09 -0.05 3.31
CA ASN A 277 -2.54 0.12 3.24
C ASN A 277 -3.21 -1.17 2.75
N GLU A 278 -2.66 -1.78 1.71
CA GLU A 278 -3.15 -3.04 1.18
C GLU A 278 -3.12 -4.14 2.26
N ASP A 279 -2.01 -4.29 2.98
CA ASP A 279 -1.90 -5.22 4.11
C ASP A 279 -3.02 -5.00 5.16
N ILE A 280 -3.34 -3.73 5.47
CA ILE A 280 -4.42 -3.36 6.41
C ILE A 280 -5.80 -3.73 5.86
N HIS A 281 -6.08 -3.43 4.59
CA HIS A 281 -7.33 -3.78 3.94
C HIS A 281 -7.53 -5.30 3.92
N ARG A 282 -6.49 -6.02 3.46
CA ARG A 282 -6.46 -7.48 3.38
C ARG A 282 -6.68 -8.12 4.76
N LEU A 283 -6.07 -7.59 5.84
CA LEU A 283 -6.33 -8.04 7.22
C LEU A 283 -7.82 -7.93 7.63
N GLY A 284 -8.53 -6.93 7.12
CA GLY A 284 -9.98 -6.75 7.31
C GLY A 284 -10.85 -7.71 6.50
N GLY A 285 -10.27 -8.52 5.60
CA GLY A 285 -11.01 -9.31 4.61
C GLY A 285 -11.66 -8.42 3.54
N VAL A 286 -11.05 -7.26 3.29
CA VAL A 286 -11.47 -6.25 2.32
C VAL A 286 -10.34 -6.17 1.27
N GLY A 287 -10.67 -6.09 -0.02
CA GLY A 287 -9.65 -5.78 -1.05
C GLY A 287 -9.37 -4.27 -1.10
N ASP A 288 -8.69 -3.80 -2.15
CA ASP A 288 -8.64 -2.36 -2.43
C ASP A 288 -10.05 -1.79 -2.48
N GLU A 289 -10.34 -0.88 -1.57
CA GLU A 289 -11.61 -0.20 -1.48
C GLU A 289 -11.34 1.28 -1.26
N ASP A 290 -11.35 2.03 -2.36
CA ASP A 290 -11.31 3.49 -2.31
C ASP A 290 -12.67 4.03 -1.86
N ILE A 291 -12.66 5.19 -1.19
CA ILE A 291 -13.87 5.86 -0.70
C ILE A 291 -14.77 6.24 -1.89
N SER A 292 -14.17 6.46 -3.05
CA SER A 292 -14.78 6.86 -4.31
C SER A 292 -15.50 5.71 -5.05
N ARG A 293 -15.30 4.43 -4.68
CA ARG A 293 -15.92 3.29 -5.37
C ARG A 293 -17.45 3.25 -5.28
N SER A 294 -18.08 2.82 -6.38
CA SER A 294 -19.53 2.62 -6.44
C SER A 294 -20.05 1.52 -5.50
N VAL A 295 -21.25 1.73 -4.93
CA VAL A 295 -21.90 0.78 -4.00
C VAL A 295 -21.97 -0.67 -4.54
N PRO A 296 -22.33 -0.93 -5.81
CA PRO A 296 -22.35 -2.29 -6.35
C PRO A 296 -20.97 -2.96 -6.38
N GLY A 297 -19.90 -2.19 -6.64
CA GLY A 297 -18.53 -2.67 -6.63
C GLY A 297 -18.12 -3.15 -5.24
N VAL A 298 -18.35 -2.30 -4.23
CA VAL A 298 -18.07 -2.62 -2.81
C VAL A 298 -18.85 -3.86 -2.35
N VAL A 299 -20.14 -3.95 -2.69
CA VAL A 299 -20.96 -5.12 -2.32
C VAL A 299 -20.39 -6.41 -2.91
N ARG A 300 -19.94 -6.40 -4.17
CA ARG A 300 -19.38 -7.59 -4.83
C ARG A 300 -18.06 -8.03 -4.21
N SER A 301 -17.17 -7.07 -3.89
CA SER A 301 -15.90 -7.34 -3.20
C SER A 301 -16.15 -8.04 -1.86
N ARG A 302 -16.96 -7.41 -0.99
CA ARG A 302 -17.25 -7.93 0.35
C ARG A 302 -18.07 -9.22 0.35
N ALA A 303 -19.00 -9.39 -0.61
CA ALA A 303 -19.87 -10.57 -0.66
C ALA A 303 -19.09 -11.89 -0.78
N THR A 304 -17.94 -11.88 -1.47
CA THR A 304 -17.09 -13.06 -1.64
C THR A 304 -16.56 -13.53 -0.29
N TRP A 305 -15.95 -12.62 0.49
CA TRP A 305 -15.42 -12.94 1.81
C TRP A 305 -16.51 -13.22 2.84
N LEU A 306 -17.64 -12.51 2.78
CA LEU A 306 -18.81 -12.81 3.60
C LEU A 306 -19.38 -14.20 3.33
N ALA A 307 -19.35 -14.67 2.07
CA ALA A 307 -19.78 -16.03 1.71
C ALA A 307 -18.82 -17.10 2.27
N VAL A 308 -17.50 -16.85 2.24
CA VAL A 308 -16.51 -17.72 2.88
C VAL A 308 -16.77 -17.81 4.39
N ASN A 309 -16.95 -16.66 5.05
CA ASN A 309 -17.26 -16.61 6.49
C ASN A 309 -18.60 -17.29 6.83
N LEU A 310 -19.62 -17.18 5.97
CA LEU A 310 -20.88 -17.90 6.14
C LEU A 310 -20.66 -19.42 6.07
N GLY A 311 -19.85 -19.88 5.12
CA GLY A 311 -19.49 -21.30 4.99
C GLY A 311 -18.78 -21.82 6.24
N THR A 312 -17.85 -21.04 6.78
CA THR A 312 -17.13 -21.44 7.98
C THR A 312 -17.96 -21.35 9.26
N ALA A 313 -18.80 -20.32 9.40
CA ALA A 313 -19.80 -20.24 10.48
C ALA A 313 -20.76 -21.44 10.45
N THR A 314 -21.11 -21.92 9.26
CA THR A 314 -21.92 -23.14 9.11
C THR A 314 -21.18 -24.36 9.71
N LEU A 315 -19.87 -24.49 9.52
CA LEU A 315 -19.08 -25.57 10.14
C LEU A 315 -19.12 -25.50 11.68
N ALA A 316 -18.99 -24.30 12.25
CA ALA A 316 -19.13 -24.12 13.69
C ALA A 316 -20.54 -24.50 14.18
N SER A 317 -21.58 -24.17 13.43
CA SER A 317 -22.96 -24.56 13.77
C SER A 317 -23.18 -26.08 13.76
N LEU A 318 -22.53 -26.81 12.86
CA LEU A 318 -22.60 -28.28 12.81
C LEU A 318 -22.00 -28.89 14.08
N VAL A 319 -20.92 -28.32 14.60
CA VAL A 319 -20.28 -28.78 15.84
C VAL A 319 -21.22 -28.57 17.03
N ILE A 320 -21.92 -27.44 17.10
CA ILE A 320 -22.95 -27.20 18.13
C ILE A 320 -24.07 -28.24 18.02
N GLY A 321 -24.50 -28.57 16.79
CA GLY A 321 -25.54 -29.57 16.54
C GLY A 321 -25.21 -30.98 17.05
N LEU A 322 -23.93 -31.32 17.24
CA LEU A 322 -23.52 -32.60 17.85
C LEU A 322 -23.88 -32.70 19.34
N PHE A 323 -24.19 -31.57 19.99
CA PHE A 323 -24.47 -31.46 21.42
C PHE A 323 -25.89 -30.95 21.71
N ASP A 324 -26.84 -31.11 20.78
CA ASP A 324 -28.23 -30.66 20.94
C ASP A 324 -28.88 -31.25 22.21
N ASP A 325 -28.65 -32.53 22.48
CA ASP A 325 -29.11 -33.20 23.70
C ASP A 325 -28.50 -32.59 24.97
N THR A 326 -27.23 -32.20 24.95
CA THR A 326 -26.55 -31.54 26.08
C THR A 326 -27.11 -30.14 26.32
N ILE A 327 -27.34 -29.38 25.25
CA ILE A 327 -27.85 -28.00 25.30
C ILE A 327 -29.32 -28.00 25.78
N SER A 328 -30.15 -28.94 25.32
CA SER A 328 -31.55 -29.05 25.75
C SER A 328 -31.68 -29.34 27.25
N GLN A 329 -30.74 -30.11 27.83
CA GLN A 329 -30.69 -30.39 29.26
C GLN A 329 -30.18 -29.19 30.07
N MET A 330 -29.35 -28.32 29.49
CA MET A 330 -28.77 -27.17 30.17
C MET A 330 -28.70 -25.92 29.27
N VAL A 331 -29.80 -25.18 29.24
CA VAL A 331 -29.93 -23.93 28.45
C VAL A 331 -28.86 -22.88 28.81
N ALA A 332 -28.32 -22.93 30.04
CA ALA A 332 -27.22 -22.05 30.46
C ALA A 332 -25.98 -22.16 29.58
N LEU A 333 -25.72 -23.33 28.97
CA LEU A 333 -24.61 -23.52 28.04
C LEU A 333 -24.77 -22.62 26.81
N ALA A 334 -25.98 -22.51 26.26
CA ALA A 334 -26.25 -21.65 25.11
C ALA A 334 -26.03 -20.16 25.39
N VAL A 335 -26.28 -19.70 26.61
CA VAL A 335 -26.04 -18.32 27.03
C VAL A 335 -24.54 -18.00 27.16
N LEU A 336 -23.74 -19.01 27.49
CA LEU A 336 -22.31 -18.87 27.75
C LEU A 336 -21.44 -19.09 26.50
N MET A 337 -21.94 -19.82 25.50
CA MET A 337 -21.24 -20.09 24.25
C MET A 337 -20.68 -18.83 23.56
N PRO A 338 -21.43 -17.72 23.39
CA PRO A 338 -20.92 -16.52 22.73
C PRO A 338 -19.72 -15.89 23.44
N ILE A 339 -19.64 -16.03 24.78
CA ILE A 339 -18.54 -15.47 25.57
C ILE A 339 -17.24 -16.23 25.28
N VAL A 340 -17.31 -17.57 25.24
CA VAL A 340 -16.16 -18.41 24.96
C VAL A 340 -15.65 -18.16 23.54
N ALA A 341 -16.55 -18.17 22.55
CA ALA A 341 -16.24 -17.89 21.15
C ALA A 341 -15.60 -16.49 20.96
N SER A 342 -16.25 -15.44 21.48
CA SER A 342 -15.78 -14.06 21.33
C SER A 342 -14.37 -13.84 21.90
N MET A 343 -14.09 -14.36 23.10
CA MET A 343 -12.74 -14.25 23.69
C MET A 343 -11.71 -14.99 22.84
N GLY A 344 -12.06 -16.18 22.36
CA GLY A 344 -11.28 -16.98 21.41
C GLY A 344 -10.88 -16.20 20.17
N GLY A 345 -11.90 -15.69 19.47
CA GLY A 345 -11.72 -14.92 18.25
C GLY A 345 -10.85 -13.69 18.47
N VAL A 346 -11.10 -12.88 19.50
CA VAL A 346 -10.31 -11.66 19.77
C VAL A 346 -8.84 -11.99 20.05
N ALA A 347 -8.55 -12.98 20.89
CA ALA A 347 -7.17 -13.38 21.18
C ALA A 347 -6.46 -13.96 19.95
N GLY A 348 -7.21 -14.72 19.13
CA GLY A 348 -6.72 -15.29 17.89
C GLY A 348 -6.36 -14.19 16.89
N THR A 349 -7.25 -13.23 16.67
CA THR A 349 -7.02 -12.07 15.79
C THR A 349 -5.84 -11.24 16.25
N GLN A 350 -5.69 -10.97 17.56
CA GLN A 350 -4.53 -10.23 18.07
C GLN A 350 -3.21 -10.95 17.75
N THR A 351 -3.17 -12.25 17.99
CA THR A 351 -1.97 -13.06 17.71
C THR A 351 -1.68 -13.14 16.22
N MET A 352 -2.73 -13.23 15.42
CA MET A 352 -2.68 -13.24 13.97
C MET A 352 -2.14 -11.93 13.40
N THR A 353 -2.65 -10.77 13.84
CA THR A 353 -2.15 -9.47 13.37
C THR A 353 -0.66 -9.31 13.62
N VAL A 354 -0.17 -9.71 14.80
CA VAL A 354 1.28 -9.68 15.10
C VAL A 354 2.05 -10.65 14.21
N THR A 355 1.49 -11.81 13.90
CA THR A 355 2.16 -12.82 13.06
C THR A 355 2.20 -12.40 11.59
N VAL A 356 1.08 -11.94 11.03
CA VAL A 356 1.00 -11.47 9.64
C VAL A 356 1.99 -10.34 9.41
N ARG A 357 2.00 -9.33 10.30
CA ARG A 357 3.01 -8.26 10.23
C ARG A 357 4.44 -8.77 10.30
N ALA A 358 4.73 -9.74 11.17
CA ALA A 358 6.08 -10.31 11.27
C ALA A 358 6.47 -11.13 10.02
N ILE A 359 5.49 -11.65 9.27
CA ILE A 359 5.68 -12.30 7.97
C ILE A 359 5.97 -11.23 6.90
N SER A 360 5.13 -10.19 6.78
CA SER A 360 5.33 -9.12 5.78
C SER A 360 6.62 -8.33 6.03
N GLN A 361 7.03 -8.13 7.29
CA GLN A 361 8.31 -7.50 7.62
C GLN A 361 9.52 -8.44 7.53
N ARG A 362 9.33 -9.70 7.11
CA ARG A 362 10.37 -10.75 7.02
C ARG A 362 11.22 -10.91 8.29
N GLU A 363 10.64 -10.63 9.45
CA GLU A 363 11.30 -10.77 10.76
C GLU A 363 11.36 -12.24 11.22
N LEU A 364 10.57 -13.10 10.57
CA LEU A 364 10.39 -14.50 10.89
C LEU A 364 11.37 -15.42 10.14
N ASP A 365 12.55 -15.63 10.73
CA ASP A 365 13.37 -16.81 10.41
C ASP A 365 12.90 -18.05 11.20
N ARG A 366 13.22 -19.26 10.74
CA ARG A 366 12.86 -20.56 11.34
C ARG A 366 13.20 -20.64 12.84
N ASN A 367 14.27 -19.99 13.26
CA ASN A 367 14.68 -19.91 14.67
C ASN A 367 13.80 -18.96 15.51
N ASN A 368 13.36 -17.85 14.91
CA ASN A 368 12.49 -16.88 15.56
C ASN A 368 11.03 -17.35 15.59
N ALA A 369 10.58 -18.11 14.59
CA ALA A 369 9.24 -18.67 14.52
C ALA A 369 8.91 -19.57 15.74
N TRP A 370 9.83 -20.44 16.15
CA TRP A 370 9.62 -21.27 17.35
C TRP A 370 9.59 -20.44 18.64
N ARG A 371 10.37 -19.36 18.71
CA ARG A 371 10.34 -18.43 19.85
C ARG A 371 9.01 -17.71 19.93
N LEU A 372 8.48 -17.25 18.80
CA LEU A 372 7.16 -16.63 18.70
C LEU A 372 6.06 -17.59 19.16
N ILE A 373 6.03 -18.82 18.64
CA ILE A 373 5.07 -19.85 19.03
C ILE A 373 5.05 -20.09 20.55
N ARG A 374 6.22 -20.25 21.17
CA ARG A 374 6.28 -20.46 22.62
C ARG A 374 5.84 -19.24 23.42
N ARG A 375 6.19 -18.03 22.94
CA ARG A 375 5.78 -16.78 23.58
C ARG A 375 4.26 -16.65 23.57
N GLU A 376 3.62 -16.82 22.42
CA GLU A 376 2.17 -16.64 22.29
C GLU A 376 1.36 -17.76 22.95
N LEU A 377 1.84 -19.01 22.93
CA LEU A 377 1.21 -20.08 23.72
C LEU A 377 1.25 -19.77 25.23
N LEU A 378 2.34 -19.17 25.72
CA LEU A 378 2.45 -18.77 27.13
C LEU A 378 1.55 -17.57 27.45
N VAL A 379 1.46 -16.60 26.53
CA VAL A 379 0.53 -15.46 26.64
C VAL A 379 -0.91 -15.96 26.68
N GLY A 380 -1.30 -16.84 25.75
CA GLY A 380 -2.62 -17.47 25.69
C GLY A 380 -2.94 -18.27 26.97
N LEU A 381 -1.99 -19.04 27.49
CA LEU A 381 -2.17 -19.76 28.76
C LEU A 381 -2.36 -18.81 29.94
N THR A 382 -1.55 -17.75 30.02
CA THR A 382 -1.57 -16.80 31.14
C THR A 382 -2.87 -15.96 31.12
N ASN A 383 -3.22 -15.39 29.96
CA ASN A 383 -4.47 -14.67 29.78
C ASN A 383 -5.68 -15.60 29.97
N GLY A 384 -5.61 -16.82 29.44
CA GLY A 384 -6.62 -17.86 29.67
C GLY A 384 -6.84 -18.15 31.13
N ALA A 385 -5.78 -18.29 31.94
CA ALA A 385 -5.94 -18.51 33.38
C ALA A 385 -6.60 -17.32 34.10
N ILE A 386 -6.21 -16.08 33.74
CA ILE A 386 -6.79 -14.86 34.34
C ILE A 386 -8.29 -14.77 34.02
N PHE A 387 -8.66 -14.89 32.75
CA PHE A 387 -10.06 -14.79 32.34
C PHE A 387 -10.89 -16.02 32.73
N ALA A 388 -10.28 -17.21 32.84
CA ALA A 388 -10.94 -18.39 33.38
C ALA A 388 -11.37 -18.21 34.83
N VAL A 389 -10.52 -17.61 35.69
CA VAL A 389 -10.89 -17.30 37.07
C VAL A 389 -12.04 -16.29 37.11
N LEU A 390 -11.93 -15.20 36.35
CA LEU A 390 -12.97 -14.16 36.33
C LEU A 390 -14.30 -14.71 35.83
N LEU A 391 -14.31 -15.37 34.68
CA LEU A 391 -15.52 -15.91 34.06
C LEU A 391 -16.09 -17.08 34.87
N GLY A 392 -15.24 -17.94 35.43
CA GLY A 392 -15.66 -19.02 36.31
C GLY A 392 -16.38 -18.53 37.57
N LEU A 393 -15.86 -17.45 38.19
CA LEU A 393 -16.52 -16.80 39.33
C LEU A 393 -17.85 -16.17 38.90
N ILE A 394 -17.85 -15.37 37.84
CA ILE A 394 -19.06 -14.69 37.34
C ILE A 394 -20.15 -15.71 37.02
N THR A 395 -19.82 -16.77 36.28
CA THR A 395 -20.75 -17.84 35.91
C THR A 395 -21.23 -18.61 37.14
N GLY A 396 -20.33 -18.96 38.05
CA GLY A 396 -20.67 -19.66 39.29
C GLY A 396 -21.66 -18.88 40.15
N PHE A 397 -21.47 -17.56 40.28
CA PHE A 397 -22.41 -16.70 41.01
C PHE A 397 -23.71 -16.47 40.25
N ARG A 398 -23.65 -16.24 38.93
CA ARG A 398 -24.79 -15.87 38.10
C ARG A 398 -25.81 -17.00 37.93
N PHE A 399 -25.33 -18.23 37.87
CA PHE A 399 -26.17 -19.43 37.71
C PHE A 399 -26.33 -20.21 39.02
N ALA A 400 -25.71 -19.75 40.11
CA ALA A 400 -25.65 -20.46 41.40
C ALA A 400 -25.14 -21.92 41.27
N ASP A 401 -24.27 -22.17 40.30
CA ASP A 401 -23.69 -23.47 39.98
C ASP A 401 -22.17 -23.36 39.84
N ALA A 402 -21.45 -23.81 40.88
CA ALA A 402 -19.98 -23.80 40.87
C ALA A 402 -19.37 -24.77 39.84
N GLY A 403 -20.07 -25.85 39.49
CA GLY A 403 -19.65 -26.79 38.46
C GLY A 403 -19.61 -26.12 37.08
N LEU A 404 -20.65 -25.35 36.75
CA LEU A 404 -20.70 -24.59 35.51
C LEU A 404 -19.57 -23.55 35.44
N GLY A 405 -19.25 -22.92 36.58
CA GLY A 405 -18.08 -22.04 36.72
C GLY A 405 -16.75 -22.73 36.44
N ILE A 406 -16.55 -23.96 36.91
CA ILE A 406 -15.32 -24.75 36.64
C ILE A 406 -15.25 -25.15 35.16
N VAL A 407 -16.36 -25.60 34.59
CA VAL A 407 -16.43 -26.04 33.19
C VAL A 407 -16.08 -24.90 32.24
N ILE A 408 -16.68 -23.72 32.42
CA ILE A 408 -16.38 -22.56 31.56
C ILE A 408 -14.96 -22.05 31.76
N ALA A 409 -14.43 -22.10 32.98
CA ALA A 409 -13.05 -21.73 33.26
C ALA A 409 -12.07 -22.64 32.53
N ALA A 410 -12.27 -23.97 32.60
CA ALA A 410 -11.43 -24.94 31.89
C ALA A 410 -11.54 -24.77 30.36
N ALA A 411 -12.75 -24.58 29.84
CA ALA A 411 -12.97 -24.34 28.41
C ALA A 411 -12.28 -23.05 27.93
N MET A 412 -12.30 -21.99 28.74
CA MET A 412 -11.63 -20.71 28.42
C MET A 412 -10.12 -20.87 28.29
N VAL A 413 -9.47 -21.63 29.18
CA VAL A 413 -8.03 -21.91 29.07
C VAL A 413 -7.70 -22.64 27.77
N VAL A 414 -8.47 -23.69 27.46
CA VAL A 414 -8.28 -24.46 26.21
C VAL A 414 -8.46 -23.56 25.00
N ASN A 415 -9.53 -22.75 24.97
CA ASN A 415 -9.80 -21.88 23.84
C ASN A 415 -8.72 -20.81 23.65
N MET A 416 -8.19 -20.22 24.72
CA MET A 416 -7.11 -19.21 24.64
C MET A 416 -5.78 -19.79 24.16
N VAL A 417 -5.43 -21.01 24.56
CA VAL A 417 -4.23 -21.69 24.05
C VAL A 417 -4.39 -21.99 22.55
N VAL A 418 -5.58 -22.44 22.14
CA VAL A 418 -5.87 -22.72 20.73
C VAL A 418 -5.89 -21.43 19.91
N ALA A 419 -6.44 -20.34 20.42
CA ALA A 419 -6.44 -19.03 19.78
C ALA A 419 -5.01 -18.50 19.54
N GLY A 420 -4.14 -18.56 20.55
CA GLY A 420 -2.73 -18.17 20.37
C GLY A 420 -1.98 -19.11 19.40
N GLY A 421 -2.29 -20.40 19.41
CA GLY A 421 -1.70 -21.35 18.45
C GLY A 421 -2.20 -21.14 17.02
N SER A 422 -3.50 -20.97 16.82
CA SER A 422 -4.12 -20.79 15.51
C SER A 422 -3.72 -19.46 14.89
N GLY A 423 -3.65 -18.39 15.68
CA GLY A 423 -3.19 -17.08 15.25
C GLY A 423 -1.75 -17.08 14.70
N ILE A 424 -0.93 -18.09 14.99
CA ILE A 424 0.41 -18.22 14.37
C ILE A 424 0.42 -19.28 13.28
N LEU A 425 -0.14 -20.46 13.56
CA LEU A 425 -0.02 -21.61 12.68
C LEU A 425 -0.78 -21.40 11.36
N ILE A 426 -1.90 -20.69 11.37
CA ILE A 426 -2.68 -20.42 10.16
C ILE A 426 -1.90 -19.51 9.20
N PRO A 427 -1.44 -18.29 9.60
CA PRO A 427 -0.63 -17.44 8.74
C PRO A 427 0.61 -18.15 8.17
N LEU A 428 1.38 -18.84 9.02
CA LEU A 428 2.58 -19.57 8.59
C LEU A 428 2.28 -20.74 7.63
N THR A 429 1.07 -21.32 7.71
CA THR A 429 0.66 -22.37 6.78
C THR A 429 0.24 -21.79 5.44
N LEU A 430 -0.47 -20.67 5.44
CA LEU A 430 -0.85 -19.95 4.22
C LEU A 430 0.38 -19.47 3.44
N GLU A 431 1.34 -18.84 4.13
CA GLU A 431 2.61 -18.40 3.54
C GLU A 431 3.36 -19.57 2.86
N LYS A 432 3.43 -20.74 3.52
CA LYS A 432 4.03 -21.95 2.93
C LYS A 432 3.30 -22.48 1.71
N LEU A 433 2.00 -22.24 1.62
CA LEU A 433 1.17 -22.58 0.46
C LEU A 433 1.21 -21.49 -0.62
N LYS A 434 1.97 -20.40 -0.41
CA LYS A 434 2.01 -19.21 -1.28
C LYS A 434 0.65 -18.53 -1.42
N LEU A 435 -0.15 -18.59 -0.35
CA LEU A 435 -1.38 -17.82 -0.23
C LEU A 435 -1.11 -16.66 0.71
N ASP A 436 -1.69 -15.50 0.39
CA ASP A 436 -1.55 -14.32 1.23
C ASP A 436 -2.15 -14.54 2.65
N PRO A 437 -1.32 -14.47 3.70
CA PRO A 437 -1.79 -14.56 5.08
C PRO A 437 -2.73 -13.43 5.51
N ALA A 438 -2.57 -12.20 5.01
CA ALA A 438 -3.36 -11.04 5.43
C ALA A 438 -4.85 -11.24 5.12
N VAL A 439 -5.15 -11.68 3.90
CA VAL A 439 -6.53 -11.84 3.41
C VAL A 439 -7.31 -12.95 4.10
N ALA A 440 -6.67 -14.11 4.31
CA ALA A 440 -7.39 -15.32 4.68
C ALA A 440 -7.35 -15.64 6.18
N SER A 441 -6.35 -15.15 6.92
CA SER A 441 -6.11 -15.65 8.27
C SER A 441 -7.25 -15.36 9.24
N SER A 442 -7.93 -14.20 9.13
CA SER A 442 -8.94 -13.75 10.10
C SER A 442 -10.13 -14.71 10.20
N THR A 443 -10.69 -15.06 9.04
CA THR A 443 -11.84 -15.97 8.95
C THR A 443 -11.48 -17.38 9.41
N PHE A 444 -10.33 -17.92 8.99
CA PHE A 444 -9.89 -19.25 9.40
C PHE A 444 -9.56 -19.34 10.90
N VAL A 445 -8.90 -18.31 11.44
CA VAL A 445 -8.58 -18.22 12.88
C VAL A 445 -9.86 -18.21 13.70
N MET A 446 -10.82 -17.33 13.36
CA MET A 446 -12.09 -17.23 14.07
C MET A 446 -12.88 -18.54 14.03
N THR A 447 -12.94 -19.16 12.85
CA THR A 447 -13.62 -20.45 12.66
C THR A 447 -13.03 -21.53 13.53
N LEU A 448 -11.69 -21.63 13.58
CA LEU A 448 -11.02 -22.64 14.38
C LEU A 448 -11.24 -22.39 15.88
N THR A 449 -11.21 -21.14 16.32
CA THR A 449 -11.51 -20.79 17.72
C THR A 449 -12.97 -21.05 18.09
N ASP A 450 -13.91 -20.85 17.17
CA ASP A 450 -15.33 -21.13 17.42
C ASP A 450 -15.57 -22.64 17.50
N VAL A 451 -15.09 -23.40 16.51
CA VAL A 451 -15.22 -24.87 16.47
C VAL A 451 -14.61 -25.49 17.72
N VAL A 452 -13.36 -25.12 18.06
CA VAL A 452 -12.67 -25.72 19.21
C VAL A 452 -13.23 -25.19 20.52
N GLY A 453 -13.62 -23.92 20.60
CA GLY A 453 -14.24 -23.31 21.77
C GLY A 453 -15.57 -23.97 22.13
N PHE A 454 -16.48 -24.12 21.15
CA PHE A 454 -17.75 -24.81 21.34
C PHE A 454 -17.55 -26.28 21.68
N PHE A 455 -16.70 -26.97 20.92
CA PHE A 455 -16.41 -28.37 21.15
C PHE A 455 -15.85 -28.62 22.56
N ALA A 456 -14.84 -27.84 22.98
CA ALA A 456 -14.23 -27.97 24.30
C ALA A 456 -15.23 -27.66 25.41
N PHE A 457 -15.98 -26.56 25.29
CA PHE A 457 -16.96 -26.16 26.31
C PHE A 457 -18.09 -27.19 26.48
N LEU A 458 -18.71 -27.62 25.38
CA LEU A 458 -19.82 -28.55 25.40
C LEU A 458 -19.38 -29.97 25.80
N THR A 459 -18.18 -30.39 25.38
CA THR A 459 -17.61 -31.68 25.80
C THR A 459 -17.32 -31.70 27.31
N LEU A 460 -16.69 -30.65 27.83
CA LEU A 460 -16.41 -30.54 29.26
C LEU A 460 -17.71 -30.47 30.08
N ALA A 461 -18.73 -29.75 29.61
CA ALA A 461 -20.04 -29.71 30.25
C ALA A 461 -20.72 -31.07 30.25
N GLY A 462 -20.77 -31.76 29.10
CA GLY A 462 -21.40 -33.07 28.99
C GLY A 462 -20.71 -34.12 29.86
N TRP A 463 -19.38 -34.07 29.97
CA TRP A 463 -18.63 -34.98 30.85
C TRP A 463 -18.85 -34.66 32.34
N TRP A 464 -18.80 -33.38 32.72
CA TRP A 464 -18.94 -32.94 34.10
C TRP A 464 -20.33 -33.22 34.68
N PHE A 465 -21.37 -32.96 33.88
CA PHE A 465 -22.76 -33.11 34.29
C PHE A 465 -23.39 -34.45 33.88
N GLY A 466 -22.65 -35.31 33.15
CA GLY A 466 -23.14 -36.62 32.71
C GLY A 466 -24.30 -36.53 31.71
N LEU A 467 -24.19 -35.64 30.73
CA LEU A 467 -25.26 -35.29 29.78
C LEU A 467 -25.17 -36.08 28.45
N PHE A 468 -24.31 -37.10 28.37
CA PHE A 468 -24.12 -38.00 27.23
C PHE A 468 -24.81 -39.35 27.45
#